data_AF-A0A4S5E2M1-F1
#
_entry.id   AF-A0A4S5E2M1-F1
#
_cell.length_a   1.000
_cell.length_b   1.000
_cell.length_c   1.000
_cell.angle_alpha   90.00
_cell.angle_beta   90.00
_cell.angle_gamma   90.00
#
_symmetry.space_group_name_H-M   'P 1'
#
loop_
_entity.id
_entity.type
_entity.pdbx_description
1 polymer ?
#
loop_
_entity_poly.entity_id
_entity_poly.type
_entity_poly.pdbx_seq_one_letter_code
_entity_poly.pdbx_strand_id
1 'polypeptide(L)'
;MRMTAVIDPAGTLELDMGGERTTAGYPSVMDARRSVMSTATDLATETSTATELHIEDPSGSRTILVQTDGAVIEHDAVGEPADSGPVQPAEAAEPAPSPVTPEEPTAPEATVEFTAEAAAPVATPVPDPAPIPVSASVATEATAPETVAASAVAPAVIPVGAPAETVGPLPTRRTAMPSFVDRPDADSPAQVGVRGVLNQFGLKLAASPGELEQRRDEKTVSQHWAGPRTITVLNPKGGAGKTPTVICLSAVFARLGGSGVLAWDNNNSLGSLGWRTFDAGHEATVVDLLEQTDYFMTAGARAGDLASYVHHQPSDQYDVLRSDDRSGAKKRHEVTGDEVHRLYSVAAKYYRLILMDSGNTERGDNWEAMIGHSDQVVIPVKSVDDAAEGASRVLSALRAGDEHAQSLADRAVVIVLGCTPSHGPAKLNELAESFRPFVKSVVTVPYDPSLIEGRIRFSSMLPQTRRAWLRAAAQIAEGL
;
A
#
# COMPACT_ATOMS: atom_id res chain seq x y z
N MET A 1 3.26 -3.56 39.01
CA MET A 1 3.94 -4.76 39.57
C MET A 1 5.20 -5.05 38.75
N ARG A 2 6.21 -5.76 39.26
CA ARG A 2 7.42 -6.13 38.49
C ARG A 2 7.47 -7.62 38.22
N MET A 3 7.75 -7.98 36.97
CA MET A 3 7.86 -9.36 36.49
C MET A 3 9.10 -9.48 35.59
N THR A 4 9.85 -10.57 35.73
CA THR A 4 11.04 -10.85 34.89
C THR A 4 10.86 -12.19 34.18
N ALA A 5 11.13 -12.23 32.89
CA ALA A 5 11.05 -13.43 32.06
C ALA A 5 12.39 -13.65 31.34
N VAL A 6 12.96 -14.85 31.45
CA VAL A 6 14.14 -15.28 30.70
C VAL A 6 13.73 -16.44 29.80
N ILE A 7 14.00 -16.33 28.50
CA ILE A 7 13.64 -17.35 27.50
C ILE A 7 14.91 -17.84 26.80
N ASP A 8 15.16 -19.14 26.84
CA ASP A 8 16.30 -19.75 26.15
C ASP A 8 16.02 -19.99 24.64
N PRO A 9 17.06 -20.26 23.81
CA PRO A 9 16.87 -20.59 22.39
C PRO A 9 16.08 -21.88 22.10
N ALA A 10 15.85 -22.74 23.09
CA ALA A 10 15.07 -23.96 22.97
C ALA A 10 13.57 -23.75 23.28
N GLY A 11 13.18 -22.57 23.78
CA GLY A 11 11.81 -22.25 24.17
C GLY A 11 11.49 -22.53 25.65
N THR A 12 12.50 -22.77 26.49
CA THR A 12 12.31 -22.81 27.95
C THR A 12 12.14 -21.38 28.47
N LEU A 13 11.07 -21.14 29.22
CA LEU A 13 10.79 -19.91 29.95
C LEU A 13 11.07 -20.11 31.43
N GLU A 14 11.85 -19.21 32.03
CA GLU A 14 11.86 -18.95 33.47
C GLU A 14 11.16 -17.61 33.74
N LEU A 15 10.15 -17.62 34.62
CA LEU A 15 9.35 -16.45 34.97
C LEU A 15 9.45 -16.20 36.48
N ASP A 16 9.92 -15.01 36.87
CA ASP A 16 10.03 -14.53 38.26
C ASP A 16 8.99 -13.42 38.49
N MET A 17 8.02 -13.70 39.36
CA MET A 17 6.97 -12.76 39.77
C MET A 17 7.20 -12.35 41.22
N GLY A 18 8.03 -11.32 41.43
CA GLY A 18 8.28 -10.76 42.76
C GLY A 18 8.99 -11.72 43.74
N GLY A 19 9.73 -12.71 43.24
CA GLY A 19 10.45 -13.72 44.03
C GLY A 19 9.90 -15.14 43.88
N GLU A 20 8.72 -15.34 43.31
CA GLU A 20 8.20 -16.66 42.96
C GLU A 20 8.62 -17.02 41.53
N ARG A 21 9.45 -18.07 41.41
CA ARG A 21 10.00 -18.54 40.13
C ARG A 21 9.27 -19.77 39.61
N THR A 22 8.86 -19.71 38.36
CA THR A 22 8.22 -20.81 37.64
C THR A 22 8.97 -21.08 36.33
N THR A 23 9.06 -22.35 35.93
CA THR A 23 9.76 -22.78 34.71
C THR A 23 8.82 -23.60 33.84
N ALA A 24 8.72 -23.27 32.55
CA ALA A 24 7.85 -23.95 31.60
C ALA A 24 8.51 -24.07 30.21
N GLY A 25 8.37 -25.23 29.56
CA GLY A 25 8.91 -25.47 28.22
C GLY A 25 7.86 -25.27 27.14
N TYR A 26 8.20 -24.51 26.09
CA TYR A 26 7.33 -24.22 24.95
C TYR A 26 7.91 -24.74 23.63
N PRO A 27 7.09 -25.03 22.60
CA PRO A 27 7.57 -25.53 21.31
C PRO A 27 8.45 -24.54 20.54
N SER A 28 8.40 -23.25 20.89
CA SER A 28 9.22 -22.20 20.32
C SER A 28 9.38 -21.01 21.27
N VAL A 29 10.42 -20.19 21.04
CA VAL A 29 10.62 -18.89 21.71
C VAL A 29 9.40 -17.96 21.54
N MET A 30 8.69 -18.03 20.41
CA MET A 30 7.50 -17.22 20.17
C MET A 30 6.29 -17.67 20.99
N ASP A 31 6.17 -18.96 21.29
CA ASP A 31 5.13 -19.49 22.16
C ASP A 31 5.41 -19.16 23.63
N ALA A 32 6.68 -19.24 24.05
CA ALA A 32 7.13 -18.74 25.35
C ALA A 32 6.81 -17.25 25.54
N ARG A 33 7.20 -16.40 24.58
CA ARG A 33 6.87 -14.96 24.58
C ARG A 33 5.37 -14.70 24.69
N ARG A 34 4.54 -15.44 23.93
CA ARG A 34 3.08 -15.28 23.98
C ARG A 34 2.52 -15.63 25.36
N SER A 35 3.06 -16.66 26.01
CA SER A 35 2.66 -17.01 27.38
C SER A 35 3.04 -15.91 28.38
N VAL A 36 4.27 -15.39 28.32
CA VAL A 36 4.73 -14.28 29.18
C VAL A 36 3.80 -13.07 29.04
N MET A 37 3.46 -12.68 27.80
CA MET A 37 2.57 -11.55 27.54
C MET A 37 1.14 -11.79 28.05
N SER A 38 0.62 -13.02 27.95
CA SER A 38 -0.68 -13.37 28.57
C SER A 38 -0.61 -13.15 30.07
N THR A 39 0.35 -13.79 30.74
CA THR A 39 0.51 -13.69 32.21
C THR A 39 0.71 -12.24 32.68
N ALA A 40 1.44 -11.41 31.92
CA ALA A 40 1.60 -9.99 32.23
C ALA A 40 0.28 -9.21 32.16
N THR A 41 -0.55 -9.53 31.16
CA THR A 41 -1.84 -8.89 30.92
C THR A 41 -2.86 -9.34 31.97
N ASP A 42 -2.95 -10.64 32.21
CA ASP A 42 -3.80 -11.24 33.24
C ASP A 42 -3.49 -10.64 34.63
N LEU A 43 -2.20 -10.52 34.98
CA LEU A 43 -1.73 -9.92 36.23
C LEU A 43 -2.00 -8.41 36.31
N ALA A 44 -1.86 -7.68 35.20
CA ALA A 44 -2.20 -6.25 35.16
C ALA A 44 -3.71 -6.03 35.37
N THR A 45 -4.55 -6.85 34.71
CA THR A 45 -6.01 -6.81 34.87
C THR A 45 -6.45 -7.19 36.29
N GLU A 46 -5.91 -8.28 36.85
CA GLU A 46 -6.24 -8.73 38.22
C GLU A 46 -5.85 -7.70 39.29
N THR A 47 -4.66 -7.11 39.17
CA THR A 47 -4.19 -6.09 40.12
C THR A 47 -4.68 -4.67 39.82
N SER A 48 -5.44 -4.47 38.73
CA SER A 48 -5.89 -3.15 38.24
C SER A 48 -4.76 -2.10 38.15
N THR A 49 -3.53 -2.56 37.93
CA THR A 49 -2.29 -1.76 37.98
C THR A 49 -1.37 -2.21 36.86
N ALA A 50 -0.64 -1.29 36.23
CA ALA A 50 0.31 -1.66 35.17
C ALA A 50 1.44 -2.58 35.69
N THR A 51 1.83 -3.54 34.86
CA THR A 51 2.91 -4.51 35.11
C THR A 51 4.14 -4.13 34.28
N GLU A 52 5.22 -3.77 34.95
CA GLU A 52 6.55 -3.61 34.37
C GLU A 52 7.15 -5.02 34.18
N LEU A 53 7.37 -5.39 32.93
CA LEU A 53 7.86 -6.69 32.51
C LEU A 53 9.23 -6.53 31.85
N HIS A 54 10.25 -7.14 32.44
CA HIS A 54 11.57 -7.29 31.85
C HIS A 54 11.66 -8.64 31.13
N ILE A 55 11.95 -8.65 29.83
CA ILE A 55 12.12 -9.88 29.03
C ILE A 55 13.56 -9.94 28.55
N GLU A 56 14.25 -11.04 28.83
CA GLU A 56 15.52 -11.42 28.22
C GLU A 56 15.30 -12.67 27.35
N ASP A 57 15.61 -12.57 26.06
CA ASP A 57 15.47 -13.67 25.11
C ASP A 57 16.56 -13.63 24.02
N PRO A 58 16.64 -14.60 23.08
CA PRO A 58 17.72 -14.65 22.09
C PRO A 58 17.78 -13.48 21.10
N SER A 59 16.81 -12.57 21.11
CA SER A 59 16.84 -11.31 20.33
C SER A 59 17.29 -10.08 21.14
N GLY A 60 17.44 -10.20 22.46
CA GLY A 60 17.89 -9.12 23.34
C GLY A 60 17.12 -9.07 24.66
N SER A 61 17.53 -8.12 25.51
CA SER A 61 16.84 -7.75 26.74
C SER A 61 16.07 -6.44 26.54
N ARG A 62 14.85 -6.35 27.07
CA ARG A 62 14.00 -5.15 27.02
C ARG A 62 13.04 -5.08 28.20
N THR A 63 12.65 -3.86 28.57
CA THR A 63 11.62 -3.60 29.58
C THR A 63 10.38 -3.00 28.91
N ILE A 64 9.21 -3.53 29.23
CA ILE A 64 7.93 -3.08 28.68
C ILE A 64 6.92 -2.89 29.82
N LEU A 65 6.07 -1.88 29.71
CA LEU A 65 4.97 -1.63 30.63
C LEU A 65 3.66 -2.12 30.02
N VAL A 66 3.08 -3.15 30.62
CA VAL A 66 1.79 -3.74 30.23
C VAL A 66 0.68 -3.09 31.04
N GLN A 67 -0.23 -2.41 30.36
CA GLN A 67 -1.37 -1.72 30.96
C GLN A 67 -2.59 -2.64 31.13
N THR A 68 -3.56 -2.19 31.93
CA THR A 68 -4.75 -2.97 32.33
C THR A 68 -5.74 -3.23 31.20
N ASP A 69 -5.63 -2.49 30.10
CA ASP A 69 -6.38 -2.63 28.84
C ASP A 69 -5.64 -3.46 27.78
N GLY A 70 -4.46 -4.00 28.12
CA GLY A 70 -3.60 -4.75 27.20
C GLY A 70 -2.71 -3.88 26.31
N ALA A 71 -2.68 -2.56 26.48
CA ALA A 71 -1.71 -1.72 25.80
C ALA A 71 -0.28 -1.99 26.33
N VAL A 72 0.68 -2.05 25.42
CA VAL A 72 2.10 -2.28 25.74
C VAL A 72 2.89 -1.03 25.36
N ILE A 73 3.58 -0.45 26.34
CA ILE A 73 4.47 0.69 26.15
C ILE A 73 5.90 0.19 26.36
N GLU A 74 6.73 0.18 25.32
CA GLU A 74 8.16 -0.13 25.50
C GLU A 74 8.82 1.00 26.30
N HIS A 75 9.61 0.65 27.32
CA HIS A 75 10.24 1.59 28.24
C HIS A 75 11.75 1.43 28.15
N ASP A 76 12.38 2.27 27.32
CA ASP A 76 13.83 2.34 27.24
C ASP A 76 14.41 2.70 28.61
N ALA A 77 15.41 1.93 29.05
CA ALA A 77 16.04 2.08 30.35
C ALA A 77 16.91 3.35 30.42
N VAL A 78 16.29 4.50 30.62
CA VAL A 78 16.97 5.71 31.08
C VAL A 78 17.42 5.47 32.52
N GLY A 79 18.72 5.65 32.78
CA GLY A 79 19.35 5.28 34.05
C GLY A 79 18.75 5.97 35.28
N GLU A 80 18.85 5.28 36.42
CA GLU A 80 18.33 5.70 37.72
C GLU A 80 18.76 7.13 38.12
N PRO A 81 17.81 8.04 38.43
CA PRO A 81 18.05 9.12 39.36
C PRO A 81 17.78 8.62 40.79
N ALA A 82 18.68 8.95 41.71
CA ALA A 82 18.64 8.47 43.09
C ALA A 82 17.45 9.00 43.91
N ASP A 83 17.13 8.23 44.95
CA ASP A 83 16.17 8.51 46.02
C ASP A 83 16.18 9.98 46.51
N SER A 84 15.01 10.60 46.56
CA SER A 84 14.79 11.82 47.35
C SER A 84 13.34 11.91 47.85
N GLY A 85 13.19 11.87 49.17
CA GLY A 85 11.94 12.02 49.89
C GLY A 85 11.35 13.46 49.88
N PRO A 86 10.22 13.67 50.57
CA PRO A 86 9.32 14.80 50.32
C PRO A 86 9.83 16.16 50.82
N VAL A 87 9.46 17.22 50.09
CA VAL A 87 9.81 18.61 50.34
C VAL A 87 8.85 19.28 51.35
N GLN A 88 9.41 19.97 52.34
CA GLN A 88 8.79 21.13 53.01
C GLN A 88 9.84 22.25 53.22
N PRO A 89 9.43 23.52 53.41
CA PRO A 89 10.11 24.61 52.70
C PRO A 89 10.80 25.68 53.58
N ALA A 90 11.55 26.53 52.86
CA ALA A 90 11.86 27.94 53.11
C ALA A 90 13.21 28.33 53.76
N GLU A 91 13.90 29.20 52.99
CA GLU A 91 14.56 30.47 53.38
C GLU A 91 16.09 30.57 53.55
N ALA A 92 16.64 31.55 52.83
CA ALA A 92 17.89 32.33 53.01
C ALA A 92 19.27 31.65 53.12
N ALA A 93 20.13 31.84 52.10
CA ALA A 93 21.30 32.75 52.15
C ALA A 93 22.41 32.42 51.10
N GLU A 94 22.96 33.47 50.48
CA GLU A 94 24.24 33.53 49.74
C GLU A 94 25.38 34.05 50.68
N PRO A 95 26.69 34.16 50.30
CA PRO A 95 27.42 33.61 49.13
C PRO A 95 28.88 33.08 49.41
N ALA A 96 29.46 32.35 48.43
CA ALA A 96 30.91 32.24 48.07
C ALA A 96 31.95 31.65 49.09
N PRO A 97 33.25 31.38 48.73
CA PRO A 97 33.95 31.38 47.43
C PRO A 97 34.79 30.09 47.11
N SER A 98 35.51 30.10 45.97
CA SER A 98 36.40 29.04 45.42
C SER A 98 37.75 28.81 46.13
N PRO A 99 38.50 27.73 45.79
CA PRO A 99 39.86 27.90 45.22
C PRO A 99 40.24 26.85 44.12
N VAL A 100 40.81 27.23 42.96
CA VAL A 100 42.24 27.45 42.56
C VAL A 100 42.88 26.25 41.80
N THR A 101 43.41 26.55 40.61
CA THR A 101 44.22 25.70 39.69
C THR A 101 45.68 25.57 40.15
N PRO A 102 46.45 24.51 39.78
CA PRO A 102 47.30 24.51 38.55
C PRO A 102 47.40 23.09 37.90
N GLU A 103 48.08 22.77 36.79
CA GLU A 103 48.81 23.47 35.70
C GLU A 103 48.86 22.57 34.43
N GLU A 104 49.54 22.99 33.35
CA GLU A 104 49.82 22.23 32.11
C GLU A 104 51.16 21.43 32.21
N PRO A 105 51.51 20.49 31.28
CA PRO A 105 52.35 20.94 30.14
C PRO A 105 52.30 20.12 28.82
N THR A 106 52.32 20.83 27.68
CA THR A 106 53.07 20.57 26.41
C THR A 106 52.74 19.38 25.49
N ALA A 107 52.72 19.69 24.18
CA ALA A 107 52.54 18.79 23.02
C ALA A 107 53.86 18.15 22.51
N PRO A 108 53.85 17.33 21.42
CA PRO A 108 53.89 17.92 20.07
C PRO A 108 52.98 17.24 19.02
N GLU A 109 52.95 17.84 17.82
CA GLU A 109 52.10 17.52 16.67
C GLU A 109 52.45 16.22 15.94
N ALA A 110 51.45 15.64 15.25
CA ALA A 110 51.63 14.77 14.10
C ALA A 110 50.54 15.05 13.05
N THR A 111 50.84 15.95 12.12
CA THR A 111 49.98 16.31 10.99
C THR A 111 49.92 15.18 9.96
N VAL A 112 48.72 14.86 9.47
CA VAL A 112 48.54 14.12 8.22
C VAL A 112 47.50 14.83 7.38
N GLU A 113 47.94 15.46 6.29
CA GLU A 113 47.08 16.09 5.30
C GLU A 113 46.39 15.03 4.44
N PHE A 114 45.14 15.27 4.04
CA PHE A 114 44.58 14.63 2.85
C PHE A 114 43.97 15.70 1.95
N THR A 115 44.75 16.08 0.94
CA THR A 115 44.45 17.18 0.02
C THR A 115 43.38 16.76 -0.97
N ALA A 116 42.31 17.56 -1.10
CA ALA A 116 41.37 17.43 -2.20
C ALA A 116 41.93 18.15 -3.43
N GLU A 117 42.18 17.44 -4.52
CA GLU A 117 42.65 18.02 -5.78
C GLU A 117 41.56 17.96 -6.86
N ALA A 118 41.19 19.13 -7.37
CA ALA A 118 40.29 19.29 -8.51
C ALA A 118 41.11 19.48 -9.79
N ALA A 119 40.79 18.76 -10.86
CA ALA A 119 41.52 18.86 -12.13
C ALA A 119 40.61 18.78 -13.37
N ALA A 120 40.64 19.84 -14.18
CA ALA A 120 40.18 19.93 -15.58
C ALA A 120 40.63 21.29 -16.15
N PRO A 121 40.71 21.51 -17.48
CA PRO A 121 40.94 20.57 -18.60
C PRO A 121 42.03 21.06 -19.60
N VAL A 122 42.55 20.19 -20.48
CA VAL A 122 43.19 20.57 -21.76
C VAL A 122 42.81 19.56 -22.86
N ALA A 123 42.61 20.01 -24.11
CA ALA A 123 42.05 19.24 -25.22
C ALA A 123 43.02 19.07 -26.42
N THR A 124 42.78 18.07 -27.28
CA THR A 124 43.14 17.99 -28.72
C THR A 124 42.42 16.75 -29.36
N PRO A 125 42.27 16.60 -30.71
CA PRO A 125 40.93 16.35 -31.27
C PRO A 125 40.66 15.05 -32.11
N VAL A 126 39.39 14.61 -32.10
CA VAL A 126 38.43 14.29 -33.22
C VAL A 126 38.90 13.40 -34.42
N PRO A 127 38.10 12.36 -34.80
CA PRO A 127 37.20 12.47 -35.98
C PRO A 127 35.73 12.03 -35.75
N ASP A 128 34.80 12.76 -36.37
CA ASP A 128 33.34 12.54 -36.35
C ASP A 128 32.85 11.45 -37.33
N PRO A 129 31.68 10.82 -37.06
CA PRO A 129 30.75 10.32 -38.07
C PRO A 129 29.63 11.34 -38.38
N ALA A 130 29.35 11.57 -39.66
CA ALA A 130 28.53 12.69 -40.15
C ALA A 130 26.99 12.54 -39.96
N PRO A 131 26.24 13.66 -39.83
CA PRO A 131 24.78 13.67 -39.72
C PRO A 131 24.05 13.65 -41.07
N ILE A 132 22.81 13.15 -41.06
CA ILE A 132 21.89 13.09 -42.20
C ILE A 132 21.00 14.35 -42.21
N PRO A 133 20.83 15.07 -43.33
CA PRO A 133 20.10 16.34 -43.35
C PRO A 133 18.58 16.15 -43.37
N VAL A 134 17.88 16.81 -42.44
CA VAL A 134 16.45 17.11 -42.53
C VAL A 134 16.25 18.40 -43.33
N SER A 135 15.60 18.32 -44.49
CA SER A 135 15.20 19.51 -45.25
C SER A 135 13.84 20.01 -44.78
N ALA A 136 13.83 21.16 -44.11
CA ALA A 136 12.65 22.02 -44.01
C ALA A 136 12.61 22.93 -45.25
N SER A 137 11.43 23.07 -45.87
CA SER A 137 11.18 24.05 -46.93
C SER A 137 9.99 24.92 -46.52
N VAL A 138 10.14 26.23 -46.72
CA VAL A 138 9.16 27.26 -46.39
C VAL A 138 8.68 27.89 -47.70
N ALA A 139 7.36 27.94 -47.93
CA ALA A 139 6.76 28.84 -48.91
C ALA A 139 5.31 29.18 -48.57
N THR A 140 5.00 30.46 -48.73
CA THR A 140 3.86 31.24 -48.24
C THR A 140 2.60 31.21 -49.13
N GLU A 141 1.46 31.52 -48.50
CA GLU A 141 0.34 32.35 -49.00
C GLU A 141 -0.66 31.94 -50.13
N ALA A 142 -1.94 32.13 -49.75
CA ALA A 142 -3.06 32.73 -50.50
C ALA A 142 -3.48 32.23 -51.91
N THR A 143 -4.65 31.59 -51.98
CA THR A 143 -5.90 32.25 -52.45
C THR A 143 -7.14 31.38 -52.25
N ALA A 144 -8.32 32.00 -52.24
CA ALA A 144 -9.66 31.41 -52.19
C ALA A 144 -10.53 32.16 -53.23
N PRO A 145 -11.85 31.92 -53.33
CA PRO A 145 -12.60 30.65 -53.44
C PRO A 145 -13.42 30.63 -54.77
N GLU A 146 -14.06 29.50 -55.15
CA GLU A 146 -15.29 29.61 -55.94
C GLU A 146 -16.26 28.41 -55.84
N THR A 147 -17.50 28.66 -56.26
CA THR A 147 -18.75 27.95 -55.91
C THR A 147 -19.33 27.20 -57.13
N VAL A 148 -20.43 26.46 -56.94
CA VAL A 148 -21.37 25.81 -57.91
C VAL A 148 -21.16 24.31 -58.20
N ALA A 149 -22.18 23.51 -58.51
CA ALA A 149 -23.61 23.49 -58.15
C ALA A 149 -24.19 22.09 -58.48
N ALA A 150 -25.39 21.76 -58.00
CA ALA A 150 -26.04 20.49 -58.27
C ALA A 150 -26.54 20.34 -59.72
N SER A 151 -26.67 19.10 -60.20
CA SER A 151 -27.60 18.76 -61.28
C SER A 151 -28.11 17.33 -61.12
N ALA A 152 -29.41 17.14 -61.33
CA ALA A 152 -30.12 15.87 -61.22
C ALA A 152 -30.91 15.59 -62.49
N VAL A 153 -30.85 14.37 -63.01
CA VAL A 153 -31.71 13.90 -64.11
C VAL A 153 -32.07 12.42 -63.90
N ALA A 154 -33.35 12.12 -64.07
CA ALA A 154 -33.97 10.80 -64.24
C ALA A 154 -34.93 10.90 -65.46
N PRO A 155 -35.65 9.85 -65.93
CA PRO A 155 -35.71 8.43 -65.51
C PRO A 155 -35.57 7.41 -66.69
N ALA A 156 -35.65 6.10 -66.40
CA ALA A 156 -36.06 5.06 -67.37
C ALA A 156 -36.70 3.85 -66.66
N VAL A 157 -37.59 3.10 -67.33
CA VAL A 157 -38.60 2.22 -66.70
C VAL A 157 -38.66 0.81 -67.32
N ILE A 158 -38.41 -0.23 -66.50
CA ILE A 158 -39.00 -1.61 -66.48
C ILE A 158 -38.82 -2.50 -67.76
N PRO A 159 -38.30 -3.76 -67.66
CA PRO A 159 -39.11 -4.85 -67.09
C PRO A 159 -38.44 -5.88 -66.15
N VAL A 160 -39.31 -6.66 -65.51
CA VAL A 160 -39.08 -7.66 -64.46
C VAL A 160 -38.50 -8.97 -65.01
N GLY A 161 -37.57 -9.60 -64.28
CA GLY A 161 -37.11 -10.96 -64.58
C GLY A 161 -36.24 -11.61 -63.49
N ALA A 162 -36.85 -12.50 -62.69
CA ALA A 162 -36.25 -13.49 -61.78
C ALA A 162 -35.38 -12.98 -60.58
N PRO A 163 -35.36 -13.72 -59.45
CA PRO A 163 -34.46 -13.44 -58.33
C PRO A 163 -33.07 -13.99 -58.63
N ALA A 164 -32.10 -13.11 -58.87
CA ALA A 164 -30.68 -13.45 -58.86
C ALA A 164 -30.13 -13.36 -57.42
N GLU A 165 -29.34 -14.35 -57.02
CA GLU A 165 -28.71 -14.38 -55.69
C GLU A 165 -27.84 -13.14 -55.46
N THR A 166 -27.96 -12.54 -54.29
CA THR A 166 -27.10 -11.42 -53.87
C THR A 166 -25.68 -11.90 -53.62
N VAL A 167 -24.85 -11.89 -54.67
CA VAL A 167 -23.40 -11.98 -54.54
C VAL A 167 -22.92 -10.77 -53.74
N GLY A 168 -22.56 -11.00 -52.48
CA GLY A 168 -21.97 -9.97 -51.64
C GLY A 168 -20.69 -9.39 -52.26
N PRO A 169 -20.39 -8.09 -52.07
CA PRO A 169 -19.22 -7.47 -52.68
C PRO A 169 -17.94 -8.20 -52.27
N LEU A 170 -17.13 -8.60 -53.26
CA LEU A 170 -15.85 -9.26 -53.00
C LEU A 170 -14.98 -8.39 -52.07
N PRO A 171 -14.30 -8.99 -51.08
CA PRO A 171 -13.44 -8.25 -50.16
C PRO A 171 -12.32 -7.58 -50.96
N THR A 172 -12.30 -6.25 -50.96
CA THR A 172 -11.16 -5.51 -51.51
C THR A 172 -9.91 -5.79 -50.67
N ARG A 173 -8.73 -5.70 -51.27
CA ARG A 173 -7.43 -6.03 -50.65
C ARG A 173 -7.17 -5.34 -49.30
N ARG A 174 -7.88 -4.24 -49.02
CA ARG A 174 -7.81 -3.46 -47.77
C ARG A 174 -8.61 -4.09 -46.61
N THR A 175 -9.58 -4.96 -46.90
CA THR A 175 -10.36 -5.74 -45.91
C THR A 175 -9.70 -7.07 -45.55
N ALA A 176 -8.68 -7.49 -46.30
CA ALA A 176 -7.93 -8.74 -46.09
C ALA A 176 -6.55 -8.52 -45.43
N MET A 177 -6.25 -7.29 -44.99
CA MET A 177 -5.10 -7.02 -44.14
C MET A 177 -5.43 -7.45 -42.71
N PRO A 178 -4.65 -8.33 -42.05
CA PRO A 178 -4.82 -8.57 -40.63
C PRO A 178 -4.62 -7.25 -39.88
N SER A 179 -5.52 -6.90 -38.98
CA SER A 179 -5.34 -5.74 -38.12
C SER A 179 -4.17 -6.01 -37.18
N PHE A 180 -3.04 -5.34 -37.41
CA PHE A 180 -1.87 -5.39 -36.51
C PHE A 180 -2.14 -4.86 -35.09
N VAL A 181 -3.35 -4.36 -34.83
CA VAL A 181 -3.90 -4.21 -33.49
C VAL A 181 -4.61 -5.53 -33.14
N ASP A 182 -3.86 -6.47 -32.59
CA ASP A 182 -4.45 -7.61 -31.88
C ASP A 182 -5.27 -7.06 -30.72
N ARG A 183 -6.59 -7.06 -30.88
CA ARG A 183 -7.49 -7.06 -29.73
C ARG A 183 -7.38 -8.47 -29.14
N PRO A 184 -7.09 -8.63 -27.83
CA PRO A 184 -7.16 -9.95 -27.21
C PRO A 184 -8.63 -10.39 -27.17
N ASP A 185 -9.06 -11.01 -28.26
CA ASP A 185 -10.43 -11.47 -28.45
C ASP A 185 -10.71 -12.64 -27.50
N ALA A 186 -11.93 -12.65 -26.96
CA ALA A 186 -12.35 -13.63 -25.95
C ALA A 186 -12.24 -15.09 -26.45
N ASP A 187 -12.30 -15.29 -27.76
CA ASP A 187 -12.21 -16.58 -28.46
C ASP A 187 -10.78 -17.12 -28.62
N SER A 188 -9.77 -16.43 -28.08
CA SER A 188 -8.39 -16.92 -28.05
C SER A 188 -8.32 -18.33 -27.41
N PRO A 189 -7.62 -19.31 -28.02
CA PRO A 189 -7.51 -20.68 -27.48
C PRO A 189 -7.02 -20.70 -26.02
N ALA A 190 -7.25 -21.81 -25.30
CA ALA A 190 -6.71 -22.00 -23.96
C ALA A 190 -5.20 -21.77 -23.93
N GLN A 191 -4.72 -21.03 -22.95
CA GLN A 191 -3.32 -20.69 -22.69
C GLN A 191 -2.84 -21.31 -21.38
N VAL A 192 -3.75 -21.66 -20.46
CA VAL A 192 -3.44 -22.11 -19.10
C VAL A 192 -3.70 -23.62 -18.92
N GLY A 193 -2.89 -24.26 -18.07
CA GLY A 193 -3.03 -25.66 -17.68
C GLY A 193 -2.82 -26.65 -18.82
N VAL A 194 -3.32 -27.88 -18.66
CA VAL A 194 -3.16 -28.97 -19.65
C VAL A 194 -3.69 -28.58 -21.03
N ARG A 195 -4.80 -27.82 -21.10
CA ARG A 195 -5.35 -27.32 -22.37
C ARG A 195 -4.41 -26.31 -23.03
N GLY A 196 -3.79 -25.42 -22.26
CA GLY A 196 -2.76 -24.50 -22.74
C GLY A 196 -1.54 -25.22 -23.32
N VAL A 197 -1.00 -26.21 -22.59
CA VAL A 197 0.12 -27.04 -23.07
C VAL A 197 -0.24 -27.79 -24.35
N LEU A 198 -1.42 -28.41 -24.40
CA LEU A 198 -1.92 -29.09 -25.61
C LEU A 198 -2.06 -28.13 -26.80
N ASN A 199 -2.44 -26.88 -26.57
CA ASN A 199 -2.52 -25.86 -27.62
C ASN A 199 -1.14 -25.37 -28.10
N GLN A 200 -0.13 -25.32 -27.21
CA GLN A 200 1.27 -25.08 -27.61
C GLN A 200 1.78 -26.19 -28.55
N PHE A 201 1.26 -27.42 -28.43
CA PHE A 201 1.50 -28.52 -29.37
C PHE A 201 0.57 -28.52 -30.61
N GLY A 202 -0.11 -27.42 -30.90
CA GLY A 202 -0.86 -27.21 -32.14
C GLY A 202 -2.35 -27.57 -32.09
N LEU A 203 -2.88 -27.94 -30.93
CA LEU A 203 -4.33 -28.11 -30.74
C LEU A 203 -5.04 -26.74 -30.60
N LYS A 204 -6.36 -26.74 -30.78
CA LYS A 204 -7.22 -25.53 -30.67
C LYS A 204 -8.33 -25.73 -29.65
N LEU A 205 -7.97 -26.16 -28.45
CA LEU A 205 -8.90 -26.36 -27.34
C LEU A 205 -9.37 -25.01 -26.80
N ALA A 206 -10.68 -24.85 -26.65
CA ALA A 206 -11.28 -23.66 -26.06
C ALA A 206 -10.85 -23.47 -24.59
N ALA A 207 -10.70 -22.21 -24.19
CA ALA A 207 -10.43 -21.80 -22.82
C ALA A 207 -11.45 -22.41 -21.84
N SER A 208 -11.01 -22.70 -20.61
CA SER A 208 -11.94 -23.17 -19.57
C SER A 208 -12.82 -22.01 -19.05
N PRO A 209 -14.01 -22.28 -18.45
CA PRO A 209 -14.83 -21.22 -17.86
C PRO A 209 -14.06 -20.36 -16.83
N GLY A 210 -13.25 -20.98 -15.97
CA GLY A 210 -12.41 -20.27 -15.00
C GLY A 210 -11.27 -19.46 -15.64
N GLU A 211 -10.76 -19.90 -16.79
CA GLU A 211 -9.78 -19.13 -17.57
C GLU A 211 -10.45 -17.93 -18.26
N LEU A 212 -11.66 -18.09 -18.79
CA LEU A 212 -12.45 -16.98 -19.33
C LEU A 212 -12.82 -15.96 -18.25
N GLU A 213 -13.17 -16.42 -17.04
CA GLU A 213 -13.35 -15.56 -15.87
C GLU A 213 -12.07 -14.83 -15.47
N GLN A 214 -10.93 -15.50 -15.48
CA GLN A 214 -9.64 -14.86 -15.21
C GLN A 214 -9.32 -13.78 -16.25
N ARG A 215 -9.48 -14.07 -17.56
CA ARG A 215 -9.26 -13.08 -18.63
C ARG A 215 -10.23 -11.90 -18.55
N ARG A 216 -11.48 -12.12 -18.11
CA ARG A 216 -12.43 -11.03 -17.86
C ARG A 216 -11.96 -10.15 -16.72
N ASP A 217 -11.57 -10.72 -15.58
CA ASP A 217 -11.05 -9.96 -14.45
C ASP A 217 -9.76 -9.21 -14.81
N GLU A 218 -8.82 -9.84 -15.53
CA GLU A 218 -7.60 -9.21 -16.02
C GLU A 218 -7.91 -8.00 -16.92
N LYS A 219 -8.81 -8.17 -17.88
CA LYS A 219 -9.28 -7.09 -18.76
C LYS A 219 -10.00 -5.96 -18.03
N THR A 220 -10.69 -6.27 -16.92
CA THR A 220 -11.36 -5.28 -16.07
C THR A 220 -10.35 -4.49 -15.22
N VAL A 221 -9.34 -5.15 -14.66
CA VAL A 221 -8.26 -4.51 -13.90
C VAL A 221 -7.34 -3.68 -14.79
N SER A 222 -7.07 -4.13 -16.03
CA SER A 222 -6.19 -3.44 -16.97
C SER A 222 -6.83 -2.23 -17.67
N GLN A 223 -7.99 -1.73 -17.21
CA GLN A 223 -8.67 -0.61 -17.84
C GLN A 223 -7.94 0.73 -17.60
N HIS A 224 -8.14 1.64 -18.54
CA HIS A 224 -7.68 3.02 -18.45
C HIS A 224 -8.85 3.90 -18.00
N TRP A 225 -8.70 4.58 -16.86
CA TRP A 225 -9.65 5.57 -16.34
C TRP A 225 -9.21 6.98 -16.73
N ALA A 226 -10.17 7.87 -16.90
CA ALA A 226 -9.89 9.28 -17.18
C ALA A 226 -9.56 10.01 -15.87
N GLY A 227 -8.32 10.47 -15.75
CA GLY A 227 -7.80 11.08 -14.51
C GLY A 227 -7.30 10.07 -13.48
N PRO A 228 -6.79 10.55 -12.33
CA PRO A 228 -6.40 9.71 -11.21
C PRO A 228 -7.64 9.07 -10.58
N ARG A 229 -7.47 7.86 -10.04
CA ARG A 229 -8.48 7.12 -9.27
C ARG A 229 -8.00 6.81 -7.86
N THR A 230 -8.92 6.76 -6.92
CA THR A 230 -8.60 6.55 -5.50
C THR A 230 -9.47 5.47 -4.88
N ILE A 231 -8.80 4.46 -4.33
CA ILE A 231 -9.41 3.37 -3.56
C ILE A 231 -8.98 3.55 -2.10
N THR A 232 -9.93 3.64 -1.19
CA THR A 232 -9.64 3.78 0.24
C THR A 232 -10.00 2.51 0.99
N VAL A 233 -9.05 2.02 1.80
CA VAL A 233 -9.19 0.77 2.56
C VAL A 233 -9.49 1.10 4.02
N LEU A 234 -10.73 0.85 4.45
CA LEU A 234 -11.30 1.31 5.72
C LEU A 234 -11.61 0.15 6.67
N ASN A 235 -11.12 0.24 7.90
CA ASN A 235 -11.65 -0.49 9.06
C ASN A 235 -11.10 0.15 10.37
N PRO A 236 -11.92 0.62 11.32
CA PRO A 236 -11.44 1.18 12.59
C PRO A 236 -10.72 0.13 13.46
N LYS A 237 -11.02 -1.16 13.27
CA LYS A 237 -10.44 -2.23 14.09
C LYS A 237 -8.97 -2.43 13.74
N GLY A 238 -8.11 -2.31 14.75
CA GLY A 238 -6.68 -2.61 14.65
C GLY A 238 -6.46 -4.04 14.14
N GLY A 239 -5.53 -4.22 13.20
CA GLY A 239 -5.20 -5.53 12.66
C GLY A 239 -6.28 -6.19 11.80
N ALA A 240 -7.33 -5.48 11.34
CA ALA A 240 -8.39 -6.03 10.48
C ALA A 240 -7.97 -6.42 9.04
N GLY A 241 -6.69 -6.29 8.70
CA GLY A 241 -6.16 -6.64 7.38
C GLY A 241 -6.16 -5.52 6.34
N LYS A 242 -6.24 -4.24 6.76
CA LYS A 242 -6.11 -3.06 5.89
C LYS A 242 -4.81 -3.06 5.07
N THR A 243 -3.65 -2.99 5.73
CA THR A 243 -2.34 -2.98 5.07
C THR A 243 -2.09 -4.17 4.13
N PRO A 244 -2.36 -5.45 4.50
CA PRO A 244 -2.30 -6.55 3.54
C PRO A 244 -3.20 -6.34 2.32
N THR A 245 -4.41 -5.81 2.51
CA THR A 245 -5.36 -5.52 1.42
C THR A 245 -4.84 -4.45 0.48
N VAL A 246 -4.31 -3.34 1.01
CA VAL A 246 -3.65 -2.29 0.23
C VAL A 246 -2.51 -2.87 -0.61
N ILE A 247 -1.58 -3.58 0.01
CA ILE A 247 -0.42 -4.19 -0.69
C ILE A 247 -0.87 -5.13 -1.83
N CYS A 248 -1.82 -6.02 -1.56
CA CYS A 248 -2.25 -7.01 -2.54
C CYS A 248 -3.00 -6.38 -3.71
N LEU A 249 -3.86 -5.39 -3.45
CA LEU A 249 -4.55 -4.65 -4.49
C LEU A 249 -3.58 -3.79 -5.32
N SER A 250 -2.66 -3.06 -4.68
CA SER A 250 -1.64 -2.28 -5.36
C SER A 250 -0.80 -3.13 -6.31
N ALA A 251 -0.36 -4.31 -5.85
CA ALA A 251 0.37 -5.26 -6.69
C ALA A 251 -0.46 -5.78 -7.87
N VAL A 252 -1.75 -6.09 -7.68
CA VAL A 252 -2.61 -6.52 -8.80
C VAL A 252 -2.79 -5.41 -9.83
N PHE A 253 -3.11 -4.19 -9.39
CA PHE A 253 -3.32 -3.05 -10.28
C PHE A 253 -2.04 -2.62 -11.01
N ALA A 254 -0.88 -2.61 -10.34
CA ALA A 254 0.38 -2.27 -10.98
C ALA A 254 0.81 -3.31 -12.02
N ARG A 255 0.75 -4.61 -11.67
CA ARG A 255 1.20 -5.71 -12.54
C ARG A 255 0.36 -5.89 -13.80
N LEU A 256 -0.93 -5.54 -13.77
CA LEU A 256 -1.86 -5.66 -14.92
C LEU A 256 -2.18 -4.34 -15.60
N GLY A 257 -2.21 -3.23 -14.85
CA GLY A 257 -2.54 -1.89 -15.35
C GLY A 257 -1.36 -1.12 -15.91
N GLY A 258 -0.12 -1.60 -15.72
CA GLY A 258 1.11 -1.06 -16.34
C GLY A 258 1.36 0.42 -16.06
N SER A 259 0.91 0.92 -14.92
CA SER A 259 0.74 2.35 -14.64
C SER A 259 1.15 2.66 -13.21
N GLY A 260 1.53 3.91 -12.93
CA GLY A 260 1.89 4.35 -11.58
C GLY A 260 0.74 4.12 -10.60
N VAL A 261 0.99 3.23 -9.63
CA VAL A 261 0.13 2.94 -8.49
C VAL A 261 0.85 3.35 -7.21
N LEU A 262 0.22 4.20 -6.40
CA LEU A 262 0.73 4.60 -5.09
C LEU A 262 -0.06 3.88 -3.99
N ALA A 263 0.63 3.20 -3.08
CA ALA A 263 0.10 2.78 -1.79
C ALA A 263 0.50 3.83 -0.73
N TRP A 264 -0.47 4.54 -0.15
CA TRP A 264 -0.23 5.60 0.83
C TRP A 264 -0.74 5.19 2.20
N ASP A 265 0.16 5.11 3.19
CA ASP A 265 -0.18 4.92 4.61
C ASP A 265 -0.66 6.27 5.20
N ASN A 266 -1.97 6.45 5.34
CA ASN A 266 -2.60 7.66 5.87
C ASN A 266 -2.95 7.45 7.36
N ASN A 267 -1.91 7.13 8.16
CA ASN A 267 -2.02 6.83 9.57
C ASN A 267 -1.12 7.76 10.40
N ASN A 268 -1.73 8.50 11.34
CA ASN A 268 -1.06 9.48 12.18
C ASN A 268 -0.32 8.85 13.40
N SER A 269 -0.30 7.52 13.55
CA SER A 269 0.21 6.82 14.74
C SER A 269 1.46 5.97 14.47
N LEU A 270 1.32 4.65 14.33
CA LEU A 270 2.28 3.78 13.64
C LEU A 270 1.54 3.16 12.45
N GLY A 271 1.95 3.52 11.24
CA GLY A 271 1.54 2.81 10.02
C GLY A 271 2.23 1.46 9.91
N SER A 272 1.51 0.44 9.45
CA SER A 272 2.08 -0.89 9.23
C SER A 272 2.56 -1.12 7.79
N LEU A 273 2.31 -0.18 6.86
CA LEU A 273 2.68 -0.35 5.45
C LEU A 273 4.19 -0.38 5.26
N GLY A 274 4.95 0.47 5.97
CA GLY A 274 6.42 0.48 5.91
C GLY A 274 7.05 -0.86 6.31
N TRP A 275 6.56 -1.46 7.39
CA TRP A 275 7.02 -2.76 7.92
C TRP A 275 6.67 -3.95 7.03
N ARG A 276 5.56 -3.85 6.29
CA ARG A 276 5.05 -4.92 5.42
C ARG A 276 5.56 -4.82 3.97
N THR A 277 6.32 -3.77 3.64
CA THR A 277 6.87 -3.48 2.29
C THR A 277 8.39 -3.38 2.31
N PHE A 278 9.01 -3.27 1.13
CA PHE A 278 10.45 -3.09 0.98
C PHE A 278 10.82 -1.60 1.03
N ASP A 279 11.98 -1.29 1.61
CA ASP A 279 12.62 0.02 1.56
C ASP A 279 13.29 0.26 0.19
N ALA A 280 13.53 1.53 -0.14
CA ALA A 280 14.17 1.96 -1.38
C ALA A 280 15.57 2.57 -1.17
N GLY A 281 16.23 2.26 -0.05
CA GLY A 281 17.54 2.83 0.30
C GLY A 281 17.52 4.25 0.88
N HIS A 282 16.34 4.75 1.27
CA HIS A 282 16.14 5.99 2.04
C HIS A 282 15.06 5.80 3.10
N GLU A 283 14.95 6.74 4.04
CA GLU A 283 13.99 6.71 5.16
C GLU A 283 12.88 7.76 5.05
N ALA A 284 12.85 8.56 3.97
CA ALA A 284 11.83 9.59 3.76
C ALA A 284 10.38 9.06 3.85
N THR A 285 9.50 9.91 4.39
CA THR A 285 8.12 9.62 4.79
C THR A 285 7.14 10.63 4.17
N VAL A 286 5.85 10.44 4.45
CA VAL A 286 4.77 11.39 4.13
C VAL A 286 5.05 12.81 4.66
N VAL A 287 5.72 12.95 5.81
CA VAL A 287 6.05 14.25 6.40
C VAL A 287 7.16 14.95 5.60
N ASP A 288 8.18 14.21 5.17
CA ASP A 288 9.27 14.78 4.38
C ASP A 288 8.80 15.16 2.95
N LEU A 289 7.80 14.45 2.41
CA LEU A 289 7.11 14.84 1.17
C LEU A 289 6.22 16.07 1.36
N LEU A 290 5.54 16.18 2.51
CA LEU A 290 4.63 17.28 2.82
C LEU A 290 5.36 18.64 2.78
N GLU A 291 6.59 18.70 3.28
CA GLU A 291 7.45 19.91 3.20
C GLU A 291 7.76 20.34 1.76
N GLN A 292 7.61 19.44 0.78
CA GLN A 292 7.98 19.67 -0.62
C GLN A 292 6.76 19.74 -1.56
N THR A 293 5.52 19.76 -1.05
CA THR A 293 4.32 19.75 -1.90
C THR A 293 4.30 20.91 -2.90
N ASP A 294 4.73 22.11 -2.49
CA ASP A 294 4.77 23.28 -3.36
C ASP A 294 5.73 23.10 -4.54
N TYR A 295 6.92 22.52 -4.31
CA TYR A 295 7.86 22.16 -5.38
C TYR A 295 7.23 21.16 -6.35
N PHE A 296 6.64 20.09 -5.83
CA PHE A 296 6.00 19.04 -6.62
C PHE A 296 4.78 19.52 -7.40
N MET A 297 4.14 20.64 -7.02
CA MET A 297 3.07 21.24 -7.83
C MET A 297 3.59 22.09 -9.01
N THR A 298 4.83 22.56 -9.00
CA THR A 298 5.42 23.34 -10.10
C THR A 298 5.50 22.57 -11.44
N ALA A 299 5.65 23.31 -12.55
CA ALA A 299 5.89 22.72 -13.87
C ALA A 299 7.32 22.17 -14.07
N GLY A 300 8.25 22.47 -13.15
CA GLY A 300 9.65 22.03 -13.23
C GLY A 300 9.90 20.65 -12.60
N ALA A 301 9.09 20.27 -11.62
CA ALA A 301 9.21 19.01 -10.87
C ALA A 301 8.85 17.78 -11.71
N ARG A 302 9.60 16.71 -11.54
CA ARG A 302 9.57 15.49 -12.35
C ARG A 302 9.17 14.29 -11.49
N ALA A 303 8.58 13.28 -12.12
CA ALA A 303 8.27 12.02 -11.45
C ALA A 303 9.52 11.34 -10.84
N GLY A 304 10.69 11.53 -11.45
CA GLY A 304 11.96 11.03 -10.91
C GLY A 304 12.41 11.69 -9.60
N ASP A 305 11.99 12.93 -9.34
CA ASP A 305 12.33 13.64 -8.10
C ASP A 305 11.50 13.08 -6.92
N LEU A 306 10.31 12.54 -7.21
CA LEU A 306 9.42 11.91 -6.22
C LEU A 306 9.98 10.57 -5.71
N ALA A 307 10.90 9.94 -6.45
CA ALA A 307 11.56 8.69 -6.08
C ALA A 307 12.48 8.81 -4.83
N SER A 308 12.74 10.03 -4.34
CA SER A 308 13.40 10.25 -3.05
C SER A 308 12.46 10.23 -1.84
N TYR A 309 11.14 10.11 -2.07
CA TYR A 309 10.08 10.18 -1.05
C TYR A 309 9.18 8.94 -1.02
N VAL A 310 9.21 8.11 -2.08
CA VAL A 310 8.37 6.91 -2.22
C VAL A 310 9.22 5.66 -2.36
N HIS A 311 8.81 4.60 -1.67
CA HIS A 311 9.56 3.35 -1.60
C HIS A 311 9.08 2.40 -2.69
N HIS A 312 9.79 2.35 -3.81
CA HIS A 312 9.46 1.47 -4.94
C HIS A 312 9.50 -0.02 -4.55
N GLN A 313 8.57 -0.82 -5.07
CA GLN A 313 8.46 -2.26 -4.80
C GLN A 313 8.83 -3.07 -6.06
N PRO A 314 10.10 -3.43 -6.31
CA PRO A 314 10.56 -3.85 -7.63
C PRO A 314 9.91 -5.14 -8.16
N SER A 315 9.49 -6.04 -7.26
CA SER A 315 8.84 -7.30 -7.65
C SER A 315 7.40 -7.14 -8.12
N ASP A 316 6.72 -6.09 -7.67
CA ASP A 316 5.27 -5.88 -7.80
C ASP A 316 4.90 -4.53 -8.44
N GLN A 317 5.89 -3.66 -8.72
CA GLN A 317 5.82 -2.46 -9.58
C GLN A 317 4.90 -1.33 -9.10
N TYR A 318 4.62 -1.26 -7.80
CA TYR A 318 3.94 -0.13 -7.17
C TYR A 318 4.90 0.63 -6.23
N ASP A 319 4.54 1.88 -5.91
CA ASP A 319 5.30 2.75 -5.02
C ASP A 319 4.58 2.90 -3.67
N VAL A 320 5.33 3.17 -2.59
CA VAL A 320 4.80 3.27 -1.23
C VAL A 320 5.15 4.63 -0.61
N LEU A 321 4.13 5.42 -0.23
CA LEU A 321 4.29 6.57 0.65
C LEU A 321 4.01 6.14 2.09
N ARG A 322 5.05 6.16 2.94
CA ARG A 322 4.98 5.66 4.33
C ARG A 322 4.56 6.75 5.30
N SER A 323 3.84 6.37 6.35
CA SER A 323 3.67 7.19 7.56
C SER A 323 5.02 7.47 8.22
N ASP A 324 5.10 8.53 9.03
CA ASP A 324 6.27 8.76 9.87
C ASP A 324 6.22 7.88 11.13
N ASP A 325 7.08 6.87 11.21
CA ASP A 325 7.22 5.96 12.36
C ASP A 325 8.46 6.23 13.21
N ARG A 326 9.18 7.34 12.96
CA ARG A 326 10.42 7.71 13.67
C ARG A 326 10.14 8.01 15.15
N SER A 327 10.80 7.29 16.06
CA SER A 327 10.77 7.52 17.50
C SER A 327 11.84 8.54 17.93
N GLY A 328 11.48 9.48 18.80
CA GLY A 328 12.43 10.48 19.33
C GLY A 328 11.78 11.68 20.01
N ALA A 329 12.59 12.61 20.49
CA ALA A 329 12.16 13.79 21.25
C ALA A 329 11.43 14.88 20.41
N LYS A 330 11.36 14.72 19.08
CA LYS A 330 10.49 15.54 18.22
C LYS A 330 9.06 15.02 18.35
N LYS A 331 8.08 15.92 18.50
CA LYS A 331 6.66 15.53 18.39
C LYS A 331 6.43 14.88 17.03
N ARG A 332 5.76 13.72 17.00
CA ARG A 332 5.23 13.15 15.76
C ARG A 332 4.28 14.17 15.13
N HIS A 333 4.42 14.39 13.82
CA HIS A 333 3.53 15.25 13.07
C HIS A 333 2.27 14.47 12.69
N GLU A 334 1.14 14.84 13.27
CA GLU A 334 -0.15 14.27 12.90
C GLU A 334 -0.67 14.97 11.65
N VAL A 335 -0.75 14.24 10.53
CA VAL A 335 -1.21 14.78 9.24
C VAL A 335 -2.68 15.24 9.38
N THR A 336 -2.92 16.51 9.10
CA THR A 336 -4.24 17.17 9.14
C THR A 336 -5.02 17.02 7.84
N GLY A 337 -6.32 17.36 7.81
CA GLY A 337 -7.14 17.31 6.59
C GLY A 337 -6.58 18.16 5.43
N ASP A 338 -6.16 19.40 5.73
CA ASP A 338 -5.50 20.29 4.74
C ASP A 338 -4.18 19.73 4.21
N GLU A 339 -3.47 18.93 5.00
CA GLU A 339 -2.24 18.26 4.59
C GLU A 339 -2.53 17.03 3.72
N VAL A 340 -3.59 16.27 4.03
CA VAL A 340 -4.11 15.22 3.14
C VAL A 340 -4.48 15.81 1.79
N HIS A 341 -5.18 16.97 1.73
CA HIS A 341 -5.51 17.62 0.46
C HIS A 341 -4.27 18.05 -0.36
N ARG A 342 -3.22 18.56 0.31
CA ARG A 342 -1.95 18.93 -0.35
C ARG A 342 -1.16 17.72 -0.86
N LEU A 343 -1.01 16.69 -0.03
CA LEU A 343 -0.36 15.43 -0.38
C LEU A 343 -1.11 14.69 -1.51
N TYR A 344 -2.44 14.67 -1.44
CA TYR A 344 -3.29 14.11 -2.49
C TYR A 344 -3.10 14.85 -3.82
N SER A 345 -3.00 16.18 -3.81
CA SER A 345 -2.77 16.97 -5.03
C SER A 345 -1.45 16.58 -5.72
N VAL A 346 -0.41 16.27 -4.95
CA VAL A 346 0.85 15.71 -5.48
C VAL A 346 0.64 14.28 -5.99
N ALA A 347 0.04 13.40 -5.20
CA ALA A 347 -0.19 12.00 -5.60
C ALA A 347 -1.02 11.91 -6.90
N ALA A 348 -2.10 12.69 -7.01
CA ALA A 348 -2.99 12.77 -8.16
C ALA A 348 -2.33 13.35 -9.42
N LYS A 349 -1.23 14.11 -9.29
CA LYS A 349 -0.43 14.63 -10.40
C LYS A 349 0.51 13.58 -10.99
N TYR A 350 1.03 12.66 -10.16
CA TYR A 350 2.07 11.71 -10.57
C TYR A 350 1.59 10.25 -10.72
N TYR A 351 0.48 9.87 -10.09
CA TYR A 351 -0.07 8.50 -10.10
C TYR A 351 -1.45 8.44 -10.73
N ARG A 352 -1.74 7.33 -11.44
CA ARG A 352 -3.08 7.08 -12.01
C ARG A 352 -4.00 6.39 -11.02
N LEU A 353 -3.45 5.66 -10.06
CA LEU A 353 -4.22 4.99 -9.02
C LEU A 353 -3.55 5.19 -7.66
N ILE A 354 -4.35 5.61 -6.69
CA ILE A 354 -3.93 5.85 -5.30
C ILE A 354 -4.73 4.88 -4.42
N LEU A 355 -4.03 4.11 -3.60
CA LEU A 355 -4.62 3.24 -2.58
C LEU A 355 -4.28 3.80 -1.21
N MET A 356 -5.27 4.31 -0.49
CA MET A 356 -5.09 4.89 0.84
C MET A 356 -5.37 3.85 1.92
N ASP A 357 -4.35 3.51 2.70
CA ASP A 357 -4.45 2.70 3.92
C ASP A 357 -4.91 3.61 5.06
N SER A 358 -6.10 3.38 5.63
CA SER A 358 -6.57 4.23 6.73
C SER A 358 -5.80 3.95 8.01
N GLY A 359 -5.65 4.97 8.86
CA GLY A 359 -5.44 4.75 10.28
C GLY A 359 -6.61 3.99 10.95
N ASN A 360 -6.54 3.83 12.27
CA ASN A 360 -7.62 3.24 13.07
C ASN A 360 -8.70 4.29 13.49
N THR A 361 -8.43 5.58 13.29
CA THR A 361 -9.32 6.68 13.68
C THR A 361 -10.35 6.98 12.59
N GLU A 362 -11.63 6.96 12.95
CA GLU A 362 -12.78 7.10 12.02
C GLU A 362 -13.52 8.46 12.13
N ARG A 363 -12.91 9.47 12.77
CA ARG A 363 -13.55 10.76 13.12
C ARG A 363 -12.60 11.98 13.14
N GLY A 364 -11.53 11.95 12.36
CA GLY A 364 -10.58 13.06 12.24
C GLY A 364 -10.67 13.72 10.87
N ASP A 365 -10.28 14.99 10.78
CA ASP A 365 -10.23 15.77 9.54
C ASP A 365 -9.44 15.05 8.42
N ASN A 366 -8.42 14.26 8.79
CA ASN A 366 -7.64 13.43 7.89
C ASN A 366 -8.44 12.26 7.28
N TRP A 367 -9.41 11.71 8.01
CA TRP A 367 -10.33 10.69 7.53
C TRP A 367 -11.37 11.32 6.60
N GLU A 368 -11.95 12.47 6.98
CA GLU A 368 -12.92 13.18 6.14
C GLU A 368 -12.30 13.62 4.81
N ALA A 369 -11.09 14.20 4.83
CA ALA A 369 -10.34 14.55 3.63
C ALA A 369 -10.03 13.34 2.72
N MET A 370 -9.71 12.18 3.32
CA MET A 370 -9.49 10.93 2.59
C MET A 370 -10.78 10.40 1.95
N ILE A 371 -11.92 10.45 2.64
CA ILE A 371 -13.23 10.07 2.05
C ILE A 371 -13.61 11.02 0.90
N GLY A 372 -13.41 12.33 1.06
CA GLY A 372 -13.68 13.33 0.03
C GLY A 372 -12.87 13.15 -1.27
N HIS A 373 -11.76 12.43 -1.21
CA HIS A 373 -10.94 12.07 -2.38
C HIS A 373 -11.20 10.65 -2.93
N SER A 374 -12.06 9.85 -2.30
CA SER A 374 -12.25 8.43 -2.63
C SER A 374 -13.24 8.21 -3.79
N ASP A 375 -12.86 7.46 -4.84
CA ASP A 375 -13.82 6.96 -5.84
C ASP A 375 -14.50 5.66 -5.38
N GLN A 376 -13.80 4.85 -4.57
CA GLN A 376 -14.24 3.52 -4.15
C GLN A 376 -13.75 3.18 -2.72
N VAL A 377 -14.57 2.46 -1.96
CA VAL A 377 -14.25 2.02 -0.58
C VAL A 377 -14.14 0.50 -0.52
N VAL A 378 -13.09 0.03 0.14
CA VAL A 378 -12.84 -1.39 0.43
C VAL A 378 -12.82 -1.60 1.94
N ILE A 379 -13.58 -2.58 2.42
CA ILE A 379 -13.70 -2.90 3.85
C ILE A 379 -13.18 -4.32 4.08
N PRO A 380 -11.91 -4.49 4.47
CA PRO A 380 -11.38 -5.80 4.81
C PRO A 380 -11.87 -6.25 6.18
N VAL A 381 -12.23 -7.52 6.29
CA VAL A 381 -12.68 -8.16 7.53
C VAL A 381 -11.98 -9.51 7.69
N LYS A 382 -11.46 -9.78 8.89
CA LYS A 382 -10.83 -11.07 9.20
C LYS A 382 -11.86 -12.10 9.64
N SER A 383 -11.64 -13.34 9.25
CA SER A 383 -12.49 -14.48 9.62
C SER A 383 -12.40 -14.92 11.09
N VAL A 384 -11.48 -14.35 11.89
CA VAL A 384 -11.26 -14.65 13.32
C VAL A 384 -11.76 -13.56 14.27
N ASP A 385 -12.08 -12.37 13.75
CA ASP A 385 -12.53 -11.22 14.56
C ASP A 385 -14.06 -11.12 14.58
N ASP A 386 -14.61 -10.24 15.42
CA ASP A 386 -15.93 -9.65 15.15
C ASP A 386 -15.85 -8.79 13.89
N ALA A 387 -16.01 -9.47 12.76
CA ALA A 387 -16.02 -8.90 11.41
C ALA A 387 -17.18 -7.91 11.21
N ALA A 388 -18.33 -8.18 11.86
CA ALA A 388 -19.56 -7.44 11.66
C ALA A 388 -19.47 -6.05 12.30
N GLU A 389 -18.91 -5.95 13.52
CA GLU A 389 -18.77 -4.69 14.23
C GLU A 389 -17.97 -3.65 13.43
N GLY A 390 -16.74 -4.00 13.00
CA GLY A 390 -15.84 -3.06 12.32
C GLY A 390 -16.40 -2.56 10.98
N ALA A 391 -16.96 -3.48 10.17
CA ALA A 391 -17.58 -3.11 8.89
C ALA A 391 -18.87 -2.31 9.08
N SER A 392 -19.71 -2.66 10.07
CA SER A 392 -20.94 -1.94 10.40
C SER A 392 -20.65 -0.49 10.83
N ARG A 393 -19.59 -0.26 11.61
CA ARG A 393 -19.14 1.09 11.99
C ARG A 393 -18.75 1.93 10.78
N VAL A 394 -17.91 1.40 9.88
CA VAL A 394 -17.52 2.10 8.63
C VAL A 394 -18.74 2.44 7.78
N LEU A 395 -19.62 1.48 7.52
CA LEU A 395 -20.81 1.70 6.70
C LEU A 395 -21.77 2.70 7.35
N SER A 396 -21.89 2.69 8.69
CA SER A 396 -22.71 3.66 9.43
C SER A 396 -22.12 5.07 9.38
N ALA A 397 -20.79 5.21 9.50
CA ALA A 397 -20.11 6.49 9.40
C ALA A 397 -20.25 7.10 7.99
N LEU A 398 -20.01 6.30 6.94
CA LEU A 398 -20.20 6.73 5.56
C LEU A 398 -21.66 7.12 5.25
N ARG A 399 -22.63 6.35 5.75
CA ARG A 399 -24.06 6.65 5.60
C ARG A 399 -24.53 7.88 6.38
N ALA A 400 -23.80 8.30 7.40
CA ALA A 400 -24.05 9.53 8.15
C ALA A 400 -23.36 10.77 7.53
N GLY A 401 -22.48 10.57 6.54
CA GLY A 401 -21.80 11.63 5.80
C GLY A 401 -22.68 12.26 4.71
N ASP A 402 -22.04 12.96 3.78
CA ASP A 402 -22.68 13.61 2.64
C ASP A 402 -23.14 12.61 1.55
N GLU A 403 -23.70 13.13 0.44
CA GLU A 403 -24.17 12.31 -0.69
C GLU A 403 -23.04 11.48 -1.32
N HIS A 404 -21.79 11.96 -1.26
CA HIS A 404 -20.61 11.26 -1.77
C HIS A 404 -20.21 10.09 -0.87
N ALA A 405 -20.11 10.31 0.44
CA ALA A 405 -19.87 9.27 1.44
C ALA A 405 -20.98 8.20 1.44
N GLN A 406 -22.24 8.59 1.29
CA GLN A 406 -23.37 7.67 1.14
C GLN A 406 -23.23 6.81 -0.13
N SER A 407 -22.90 7.44 -1.29
CA SER A 407 -22.61 6.72 -2.54
C SER A 407 -21.43 5.77 -2.44
N LEU A 408 -20.42 6.07 -1.62
CA LEU A 408 -19.31 5.16 -1.32
C LEU A 408 -19.77 3.96 -0.47
N ALA A 409 -20.65 4.16 0.52
CA ALA A 409 -21.20 3.05 1.32
C ALA A 409 -22.01 2.06 0.44
N ASP A 410 -22.85 2.57 -0.46
CA ASP A 410 -23.67 1.74 -1.34
C ASP A 410 -22.84 0.96 -2.37
N ARG A 411 -21.73 1.55 -2.83
CA ARG A 411 -20.83 0.94 -3.83
C ARG A 411 -19.70 0.08 -3.22
N ALA A 412 -19.56 0.07 -1.89
CA ALA A 412 -18.44 -0.53 -1.17
C ALA A 412 -18.21 -2.03 -1.50
N VAL A 413 -16.95 -2.46 -1.34
CA VAL A 413 -16.52 -3.85 -1.52
C VAL A 413 -15.99 -4.41 -0.20
N VAL A 414 -16.61 -5.47 0.33
CA VAL A 414 -16.09 -6.17 1.52
C VAL A 414 -15.15 -7.29 1.10
N ILE A 415 -13.99 -7.40 1.77
CA ILE A 415 -13.02 -8.47 1.53
C ILE A 415 -12.89 -9.32 2.79
N VAL A 416 -13.37 -10.58 2.72
CA VAL A 416 -13.31 -11.54 3.82
C VAL A 416 -12.00 -12.32 3.76
N LEU A 417 -11.13 -12.10 4.74
CA LEU A 417 -9.78 -12.68 4.82
C LEU A 417 -9.75 -13.97 5.65
N GLY A 418 -9.25 -15.06 5.07
CA GLY A 418 -8.89 -16.28 5.78
C GLY A 418 -7.64 -16.08 6.64
N CYS A 419 -7.75 -16.26 7.96
CA CYS A 419 -6.65 -15.97 8.90
C CYS A 419 -6.02 -17.21 9.53
N THR A 420 -6.63 -18.38 9.35
CA THR A 420 -6.15 -19.68 9.84
C THR A 420 -6.44 -20.76 8.79
N PRO A 421 -5.59 -21.80 8.64
CA PRO A 421 -5.87 -22.96 7.79
C PRO A 421 -7.22 -23.64 8.09
N SER A 422 -7.72 -23.56 9.33
CA SER A 422 -9.00 -24.14 9.72
C SER A 422 -10.22 -23.40 9.14
N HIS A 423 -10.07 -22.14 8.72
CA HIS A 423 -11.15 -21.35 8.11
C HIS A 423 -11.26 -21.66 6.61
N GLY A 424 -11.78 -22.85 6.32
CA GLY A 424 -12.07 -23.28 4.95
C GLY A 424 -13.18 -22.46 4.27
N PRO A 425 -13.43 -22.71 2.97
CA PRO A 425 -14.34 -21.90 2.14
C PRO A 425 -15.75 -21.73 2.71
N ALA A 426 -16.28 -22.75 3.41
CA ALA A 426 -17.59 -22.67 4.05
C ALA A 426 -17.68 -21.52 5.08
N LYS A 427 -16.65 -21.32 5.92
CA LYS A 427 -16.65 -20.25 6.93
C LYS A 427 -16.50 -18.87 6.30
N LEU A 428 -15.68 -18.75 5.26
CA LEU A 428 -15.51 -17.49 4.53
C LEU A 428 -16.78 -17.12 3.77
N ASN A 429 -17.48 -18.10 3.19
CA ASN A 429 -18.76 -17.89 2.52
C ASN A 429 -19.88 -17.52 3.51
N GLU A 430 -19.98 -18.18 4.67
CA GLU A 430 -20.92 -17.82 5.73
C GLU A 430 -20.79 -16.34 6.13
N LEU A 431 -19.55 -15.88 6.35
CA LEU A 431 -19.25 -14.47 6.60
C LEU A 431 -19.53 -13.58 5.39
N ALA A 432 -19.29 -14.04 4.17
CA ALA A 432 -19.58 -13.25 2.98
C ALA A 432 -21.09 -13.01 2.78
N GLU A 433 -21.92 -14.04 3.01
CA GLU A 433 -23.38 -13.93 2.90
C GLU A 433 -23.98 -12.94 3.91
N SER A 434 -23.38 -12.79 5.11
CA SER A 434 -23.87 -11.80 6.09
C SER A 434 -23.62 -10.34 5.67
N PHE A 435 -22.63 -10.07 4.82
CA PHE A 435 -22.35 -8.72 4.31
C PHE A 435 -23.08 -8.37 3.01
N ARG A 436 -23.44 -9.34 2.16
CA ARG A 436 -24.11 -9.09 0.86
C ARG A 436 -25.32 -8.15 0.91
N PRO A 437 -26.19 -8.14 1.94
CA PRO A 437 -27.33 -7.22 1.99
C PRO A 437 -26.97 -5.74 2.15
N PHE A 438 -25.72 -5.43 2.49
CA PHE A 438 -25.31 -4.08 2.93
C PHE A 438 -24.34 -3.37 1.96
N VAL A 439 -23.74 -4.08 1.01
CA VAL A 439 -22.67 -3.58 0.13
C VAL A 439 -22.81 -4.12 -1.30
N LYS A 440 -22.22 -3.44 -2.30
CA LYS A 440 -22.25 -3.83 -3.72
C LYS A 440 -21.73 -5.25 -3.96
N SER A 441 -20.60 -5.61 -3.35
CA SER A 441 -20.01 -6.93 -3.53
C SER A 441 -19.19 -7.38 -2.33
N VAL A 442 -19.02 -8.71 -2.22
CA VAL A 442 -18.20 -9.34 -1.19
C VAL A 442 -17.30 -10.38 -1.85
N VAL A 443 -16.01 -10.36 -1.52
CA VAL A 443 -15.00 -11.29 -2.08
C VAL A 443 -14.27 -12.00 -0.95
N THR A 444 -14.15 -13.32 -1.05
CA THR A 444 -13.43 -14.16 -0.09
C THR A 444 -11.99 -14.39 -0.57
N VAL A 445 -11.02 -14.14 0.30
CA VAL A 445 -9.61 -14.47 0.09
C VAL A 445 -9.25 -15.63 1.02
N PRO A 446 -8.79 -16.78 0.49
CA PRO A 446 -8.44 -17.93 1.32
C PRO A 446 -7.22 -17.62 2.21
N TYR A 447 -7.03 -18.44 3.25
CA TYR A 447 -5.82 -18.38 4.07
C TYR A 447 -4.56 -18.59 3.21
N ASP A 448 -3.55 -17.75 3.45
CA ASP A 448 -2.25 -17.84 2.82
C ASP A 448 -1.15 -17.52 3.85
N PRO A 449 -0.16 -18.41 4.07
CA PRO A 449 0.96 -18.13 4.96
C PRO A 449 1.73 -16.84 4.62
N SER A 450 1.80 -16.45 3.33
CA SER A 450 2.53 -15.25 2.91
C SER A 450 1.85 -13.93 3.32
N LEU A 451 0.64 -13.99 3.89
CA LEU A 451 -0.10 -12.84 4.40
C LEU A 451 0.04 -12.66 5.92
N ILE A 452 0.74 -13.54 6.63
CA ILE A 452 0.76 -13.55 8.11
C ILE A 452 1.90 -12.69 8.67
N GLU A 453 3.16 -12.95 8.29
CA GLU A 453 4.35 -12.30 8.87
C GLU A 453 5.29 -11.70 7.80
N GLY A 454 6.27 -10.90 8.22
CA GLY A 454 7.34 -10.36 7.36
C GLY A 454 6.93 -9.28 6.34
N ARG A 455 7.62 -9.23 5.19
CA ARG A 455 7.28 -8.36 4.05
C ARG A 455 6.43 -9.14 3.04
N ILE A 456 5.35 -8.55 2.54
CA ILE A 456 4.45 -9.20 1.58
C ILE A 456 5.03 -9.07 0.16
N ARG A 457 4.93 -10.14 -0.63
CA ARG A 457 5.15 -10.13 -2.10
C ARG A 457 4.00 -10.86 -2.78
N PHE A 458 3.42 -10.28 -3.82
CA PHE A 458 2.28 -10.90 -4.50
C PHE A 458 2.67 -12.21 -5.22
N SER A 459 3.91 -12.27 -5.73
CA SER A 459 4.47 -13.48 -6.36
C SER A 459 4.59 -14.67 -5.40
N SER A 460 4.75 -14.45 -4.09
CA SER A 460 4.95 -15.50 -3.07
C SER A 460 3.67 -16.22 -2.64
N MET A 461 2.50 -15.66 -2.93
CA MET A 461 1.20 -16.21 -2.55
C MET A 461 0.89 -17.54 -3.29
N LEU A 462 -0.05 -18.32 -2.76
CA LEU A 462 -0.63 -19.46 -3.44
C LEU A 462 -1.42 -19.01 -4.68
N PRO A 463 -1.52 -19.85 -5.75
CA PRO A 463 -2.25 -19.50 -6.97
C PRO A 463 -3.72 -19.13 -6.72
N GLN A 464 -4.39 -19.82 -5.78
CA GLN A 464 -5.77 -19.53 -5.39
C GLN A 464 -5.92 -18.14 -4.75
N THR A 465 -4.97 -17.72 -3.92
CA THR A 465 -4.95 -16.43 -3.24
C THR A 465 -4.73 -15.29 -4.24
N ARG A 466 -3.76 -15.45 -5.16
CA ARG A 466 -3.57 -14.51 -6.27
C ARG A 466 -4.83 -14.38 -7.14
N ARG A 467 -5.51 -15.50 -7.41
CA ARG A 467 -6.77 -15.48 -8.18
C ARG A 467 -7.90 -14.77 -7.44
N ALA A 468 -8.00 -14.93 -6.13
CA ALA A 468 -8.97 -14.22 -5.28
C ALA A 468 -8.68 -12.71 -5.25
N TRP A 469 -7.42 -12.30 -5.11
CA TRP A 469 -7.03 -10.88 -5.19
C TRP A 469 -7.30 -10.24 -6.55
N LEU A 470 -7.05 -10.97 -7.65
CA LEU A 470 -7.46 -10.54 -8.98
C LEU A 470 -8.99 -10.37 -9.09
N ARG A 471 -9.77 -11.26 -8.48
CA ARG A 471 -11.24 -11.14 -8.44
C ARG A 471 -11.69 -9.93 -7.62
N ALA A 472 -11.03 -9.67 -6.49
CA ALA A 472 -11.29 -8.48 -5.66
C ALA A 472 -11.01 -7.19 -6.44
N ALA A 473 -9.83 -7.08 -7.06
CA ALA A 473 -9.45 -5.93 -7.87
C ALA A 473 -10.41 -5.69 -9.05
N ALA A 474 -10.91 -6.75 -9.70
CA ALA A 474 -11.91 -6.62 -10.77
C ALA A 474 -13.25 -6.05 -10.26
N GLN A 475 -13.77 -6.51 -9.11
CA GLN A 475 -15.01 -6.00 -8.52
C GLN A 475 -14.89 -4.54 -8.04
N ILE A 476 -13.70 -4.14 -7.59
CA ILE A 476 -13.33 -2.76 -7.24
C ILE A 476 -13.27 -1.88 -8.50
N ALA A 477 -12.59 -2.35 -9.55
CA ALA A 477 -12.46 -1.66 -10.84
C ALA A 477 -13.79 -1.47 -11.58
N GLU A 478 -14.76 -2.38 -11.41
CA GLU A 478 -16.16 -2.21 -11.84
C GLU A 478 -16.91 -1.08 -11.10
N GLY A 479 -16.26 -0.36 -10.19
CA GLY A 479 -16.80 0.81 -9.48
C GLY A 479 -15.89 2.04 -9.50
N LEU A 480 -14.92 2.09 -10.43
CA LEU A 480 -14.05 3.24 -10.75
C LEU A 480 -14.46 3.89 -12.08
#